data_AF-A0A8E2I4A8-F1
#
_entry.id   AF-A0A8E2I4A8-F1
#
_cell.length_a   1.000
_cell.length_b   1.000
_cell.length_c   1.000
_cell.angle_alpha   90.00
_cell.angle_beta   90.00
_cell.angle_gamma   90.00
#
_symmetry.space_group_name_H-M   'P 1'
#
loop_
_entity.id
_entity.type
_entity.pdbx_description
1 polymer ?
#
loop_
_entity_poly.entity_id
_entity_poly.type
_entity_poly.pdbx_seq_one_letter_code
_entity_poly.pdbx_strand_id
1 'polypeptide(L)'
;MDKLLIWALFILPWLSLIFMNNSSIRRYMPVAFLATIINTIIAQIAWFHHWWKFNESLFYWDKIAPLFTVYGVFLIGTMWIFYFTFNKFWIYMLVNAVIDFFYGFIFSRILNMREIREDGEISSLLNFLLMMFIAVILYLYQLWQDKKQ
;
A
#
# COMPACT_ATOMS: atom_id res chain seq x y z
N MET A 1 2.62 -23.46 1.65
CA MET A 1 1.85 -22.67 2.64
C MET A 1 1.74 -21.20 2.22
N ASP A 2 2.72 -20.70 1.47
CA ASP A 2 2.84 -19.26 1.18
C ASP A 2 1.80 -18.74 0.17
N LYS A 3 1.33 -19.57 -0.76
CA LYS A 3 0.17 -19.20 -1.59
C LYS A 3 -1.09 -18.91 -0.78
N LEU A 4 -1.35 -19.65 0.31
CA LEU A 4 -2.51 -19.37 1.16
C LEU A 4 -2.36 -18.01 1.86
N LEU A 5 -1.14 -17.67 2.31
CA LEU A 5 -0.85 -16.36 2.86
C LEU A 5 -1.04 -15.25 1.82
N ILE A 6 -0.52 -15.41 0.61
CA ILE A 6 -0.66 -14.44 -0.49
C ILE A 6 -2.14 -14.22 -0.86
N TRP A 7 -2.92 -15.30 -0.97
CA TRP A 7 -4.37 -15.22 -1.18
C TRP A 7 -5.09 -14.53 -0.03
N ALA A 8 -4.73 -14.81 1.22
CA ALA A 8 -5.30 -14.13 2.38
C ALA A 8 -4.97 -12.63 2.37
N LEU A 9 -3.73 -12.26 2.07
CA LEU A 9 -3.30 -10.86 1.96
C LEU A 9 -4.02 -10.12 0.82
N PHE A 10 -4.46 -10.82 -0.22
CA PHE A 10 -5.28 -10.21 -1.27
C PHE A 10 -6.75 -10.13 -0.87
N ILE A 11 -7.36 -11.23 -0.43
CA ILE A 11 -8.81 -11.34 -0.23
C ILE A 11 -9.27 -10.63 1.05
N LEU A 12 -8.53 -10.75 2.16
CA LEU A 12 -8.97 -10.19 3.45
C LEU A 12 -9.14 -8.67 3.43
N PRO A 13 -8.24 -7.87 2.81
CA PRO A 13 -8.47 -6.44 2.65
C PRO A 13 -9.76 -6.16 1.89
N TRP A 14 -10.01 -6.81 0.75
CA TRP A 14 -11.25 -6.63 0.00
C TRP A 14 -12.49 -6.99 0.82
N LEU A 15 -12.47 -8.11 1.54
CA LEU A 15 -13.55 -8.50 2.43
C LEU A 15 -13.77 -7.48 3.56
N SER A 16 -12.73 -6.82 4.04
CA SER A 16 -12.88 -5.80 5.09
C SER A 16 -13.76 -4.62 4.66
N LEU A 17 -13.89 -4.33 3.37
CA LEU A 17 -14.76 -3.25 2.89
C LEU A 17 -16.23 -3.45 3.23
N ILE A 18 -16.68 -4.68 3.55
CA ILE A 18 -18.06 -4.91 4.04
C ILE A 18 -18.36 -4.15 5.34
N PHE A 19 -17.33 -3.78 6.09
CA PHE A 19 -17.45 -2.98 7.32
C PHE A 19 -17.39 -1.47 7.06
N MET A 20 -17.13 -1.04 5.83
CA MET A 20 -17.11 0.37 5.43
C MET A 20 -18.42 0.72 4.70
N ASN A 21 -19.04 1.84 5.06
CA ASN A 21 -20.29 2.25 4.41
C ASN A 21 -20.05 2.69 2.94
N ASN A 22 -21.08 2.53 2.11
CA ASN A 22 -20.98 2.81 0.67
C ASN A 22 -20.61 4.27 0.34
N SER A 23 -21.04 5.23 1.16
CA SER A 23 -20.67 6.64 0.97
C SER A 23 -19.18 6.88 1.20
N SER A 24 -18.58 6.28 2.24
CA SER A 24 -17.14 6.36 2.49
C SER A 24 -16.33 5.63 1.44
N ILE A 25 -16.80 4.47 0.97
CA ILE A 25 -16.16 3.75 -0.13
C ILE A 25 -16.07 4.69 -1.35
N ARG A 26 -17.19 5.28 -1.78
CA ARG A 26 -17.20 6.22 -2.92
C ARG A 26 -16.33 7.46 -2.69
N ARG A 27 -16.28 7.95 -1.45
CA ARG A 27 -15.48 9.12 -1.07
C ARG A 27 -13.98 8.86 -1.18
N TYR A 28 -13.50 7.70 -0.73
CA TYR A 28 -12.07 7.37 -0.65
C TYR A 28 -11.55 6.50 -1.79
N MET A 29 -12.42 5.99 -2.65
CA MET A 29 -12.03 5.20 -3.82
C MET A 29 -11.04 5.95 -4.74
N PRO A 30 -11.22 7.25 -5.07
CA PRO A 30 -10.32 7.92 -6.01
C PRO A 30 -8.91 8.11 -5.46
N VAL A 31 -8.74 8.47 -4.17
CA VAL A 31 -7.40 8.56 -3.56
C VAL A 31 -6.75 7.18 -3.44
N ALA A 32 -7.53 6.13 -3.16
CA ALA A 32 -7.01 4.76 -3.14
C ALA A 32 -6.53 4.29 -4.53
N PHE A 33 -7.24 4.65 -5.60
CA PHE A 33 -6.76 4.39 -6.96
C PHE A 33 -5.51 5.21 -7.31
N LEU A 34 -5.45 6.48 -6.91
CA LEU A 34 -4.24 7.27 -7.09
C LEU A 34 -3.04 6.62 -6.36
N ALA A 35 -3.24 6.18 -5.11
CA ALA A 35 -2.22 5.46 -4.35
C ALA A 35 -1.77 4.19 -5.05
N THR A 36 -2.72 3.44 -5.62
CA THR A 36 -2.44 2.21 -6.38
C THR A 36 -1.63 2.50 -7.65
N ILE A 37 -1.96 3.55 -8.39
CA ILE A 37 -1.22 3.97 -9.59
C ILE A 37 0.21 4.37 -9.21
N ILE A 38 0.36 5.24 -8.20
CA ILE A 38 1.68 5.66 -7.72
C ILE A 38 2.49 4.44 -7.28
N ASN A 39 1.93 3.55 -6.46
CA ASN A 39 2.63 2.34 -6.02
C ASN A 39 2.99 1.40 -7.17
N THR A 40 2.16 1.30 -8.20
CA THR A 40 2.47 0.51 -9.41
C THR A 40 3.68 1.10 -10.15
N ILE A 41 3.75 2.42 -10.27
CA ILE A 41 4.90 3.12 -10.88
C ILE A 41 6.15 2.91 -10.01
N ILE A 42 6.05 3.08 -8.70
CA ILE A 42 7.16 2.84 -7.76
C ILE A 42 7.63 1.38 -7.85
N ALA A 43 6.73 0.42 -7.99
CA ALA A 43 7.09 -0.98 -8.13
C ALA A 43 7.87 -1.28 -9.43
N GLN A 44 7.52 -0.61 -10.53
CA GLN A 44 8.29 -0.68 -11.78
C GLN A 44 9.68 -0.04 -11.65
N ILE A 45 9.77 1.12 -10.99
CA ILE A 45 11.05 1.78 -10.68
C ILE A 45 11.90 0.88 -9.78
N ALA A 46 11.29 0.28 -8.75
CA ALA A 46 11.93 -0.64 -7.82
C ALA A 46 12.48 -1.87 -8.54
N TRP A 47 11.75 -2.39 -9.53
CA TRP A 47 12.23 -3.49 -10.37
C TRP A 47 13.45 -3.08 -11.20
N PHE A 48 13.39 -1.90 -11.85
CA PHE A 48 14.48 -1.40 -12.68
C PHE A 48 15.76 -1.09 -11.87
N HIS A 49 15.62 -0.55 -10.66
CA HIS A 49 16.73 -0.22 -9.77
C HIS A 49 17.06 -1.31 -8.74
N HIS A 50 16.51 -2.51 -8.89
CA HIS A 50 16.76 -3.64 -7.98
C HIS A 50 16.56 -3.29 -6.49
N TRP A 51 15.53 -2.50 -6.16
CA TRP A 51 15.23 -2.12 -4.78
C TRP A 51 14.66 -3.27 -3.96
N TRP A 52 13.79 -4.06 -4.57
CA TRP A 52 13.27 -5.33 -4.05
C TRP A 52 12.68 -6.12 -5.21
N LYS A 53 12.53 -7.43 -5.00
CA LYS A 53 11.96 -8.34 -6.01
C LYS A 53 10.98 -9.29 -5.36
N PHE A 54 9.85 -9.56 -6.02
CA PHE A 54 8.94 -10.62 -5.59
C PHE A 54 9.23 -11.89 -6.37
N ASN A 55 9.53 -12.97 -5.65
CA ASN A 55 9.75 -14.30 -6.21
C ASN A 55 8.43 -15.05 -6.38
N GLU A 56 7.50 -14.85 -5.44
CA GLU A 56 6.18 -15.46 -5.41
C GLU A 56 5.08 -14.40 -5.44
N SER A 57 4.00 -14.70 -6.14
CA SER A 57 2.82 -13.84 -6.24
C SER A 57 1.57 -14.68 -6.55
N LEU A 58 0.41 -14.04 -6.71
CA LEU A 58 -0.82 -14.71 -7.12
C LEU A 58 -0.68 -15.35 -8.50
N PHE A 59 -0.05 -14.64 -9.43
CA PHE A 59 0.14 -15.07 -10.79
C PHE A 59 1.61 -14.94 -11.22
N TYR A 60 1.96 -15.54 -12.36
CA TYR A 60 3.34 -15.43 -12.87
C TYR A 60 3.66 -14.02 -13.38
N TRP A 61 2.65 -13.29 -13.86
CA TRP A 61 2.80 -12.00 -14.53
C TRP A 61 2.78 -10.79 -13.59
N ASP A 62 2.32 -10.94 -12.34
CA ASP A 62 2.15 -9.80 -11.42
C ASP A 62 3.34 -9.58 -10.48
N LYS A 63 4.48 -10.27 -10.68
CA LYS A 63 5.65 -10.17 -9.79
C LYS A 63 6.29 -8.77 -9.71
N ILE A 64 6.10 -7.93 -10.72
CA ILE A 64 6.63 -6.55 -10.71
C ILE A 64 5.79 -5.67 -9.77
N ALA A 65 4.47 -5.76 -9.85
CA ALA A 65 3.53 -5.04 -9.00
C ALA A 65 2.47 -6.02 -8.46
N PRO A 66 2.80 -6.78 -7.40
CA PRO A 66 1.96 -7.89 -6.96
C PRO A 66 0.55 -7.45 -6.60
N LEU A 67 -0.45 -8.21 -7.06
CA LEU A 67 -1.85 -7.90 -6.80
C LEU A 67 -2.16 -7.90 -5.30
N PHE A 68 -1.59 -8.85 -4.56
CA PHE A 68 -1.84 -8.98 -3.11
C PHE A 68 -1.33 -7.78 -2.31
N THR A 69 -0.25 -7.13 -2.74
CA THR A 69 0.27 -5.92 -2.10
C THR A 69 -0.38 -4.67 -2.68
N VAL A 70 -0.13 -4.35 -3.95
CA VAL A 70 -0.47 -3.06 -4.57
C VAL A 70 -1.99 -2.88 -4.72
N TYR A 71 -2.69 -3.93 -5.18
CA TYR A 71 -4.12 -3.89 -5.47
C TYR A 71 -4.99 -4.50 -4.36
N GLY A 72 -4.37 -5.06 -3.32
CA GLY A 72 -5.02 -5.62 -2.15
C GLY A 72 -4.77 -4.74 -0.93
N VAL A 73 -3.66 -5.03 -0.23
CA VAL A 73 -3.31 -4.37 1.04
C VAL A 73 -3.19 -2.84 0.90
N PHE A 74 -2.46 -2.33 -0.10
CA PHE A 74 -2.23 -0.88 -0.23
C PHE A 74 -3.47 -0.12 -0.66
N LEU A 75 -4.20 -0.63 -1.67
CA LEU A 75 -5.42 0.00 -2.16
C LEU A 75 -6.45 0.12 -1.03
N ILE A 76 -6.78 -1.00 -0.37
CA ILE A 76 -7.81 -1.03 0.66
C ILE A 76 -7.30 -0.41 1.97
N GLY A 77 -6.03 -0.61 2.30
CA GLY A 77 -5.38 0.00 3.46
C GLY A 77 -5.42 1.52 3.39
N THR A 78 -5.13 2.10 2.22
CA THR A 78 -5.28 3.54 1.97
C THR A 78 -6.70 4.02 2.30
N MET A 79 -7.73 3.30 1.85
CA MET A 79 -9.12 3.67 2.15
C MET A 79 -9.40 3.70 3.65
N TRP A 80 -8.93 2.69 4.39
CA TRP A 80 -9.10 2.63 5.84
C TRP A 80 -8.35 3.74 6.58
N ILE A 81 -7.11 4.03 6.16
CA ILE A 81 -6.33 5.13 6.72
C ILE A 81 -7.10 6.44 6.56
N PHE A 82 -7.59 6.74 5.36
CA PHE A 82 -8.39 7.95 5.13
C PHE A 82 -9.72 7.92 5.89
N TYR A 83 -10.41 6.79 5.93
CA TYR A 83 -11.66 6.65 6.68
C TYR A 83 -11.51 7.06 8.15
N PHE A 84 -10.41 6.67 8.81
CA PHE A 84 -10.20 6.98 10.23
C PHE A 84 -9.54 8.34 10.49
N THR A 85 -8.76 8.87 9.54
CA THR A 85 -7.84 9.99 9.82
C THR A 85 -8.04 11.23 8.95
N PHE A 86 -8.92 11.18 7.95
CA PHE A 86 -9.14 12.32 7.06
C PHE A 86 -9.64 13.56 7.83
N ASN A 87 -9.26 14.75 7.36
CA ASN A 87 -9.37 16.06 8.04
C ASN A 87 -8.49 16.24 9.29
N LYS A 88 -7.67 15.25 9.68
CA LYS A 88 -6.74 15.35 10.81
C LYS A 88 -5.31 15.08 10.34
N PHE A 89 -4.72 16.02 9.60
CA PHE A 89 -3.43 15.86 8.90
C PHE A 89 -2.34 15.21 9.78
N TRP A 90 -2.12 15.71 10.99
CA TRP A 90 -1.08 15.16 11.87
C TRP A 90 -1.36 13.73 12.33
N ILE A 91 -2.63 13.37 12.55
CA ILE A 91 -3.03 11.99 12.88
C ILE A 91 -2.87 11.09 11.66
N TYR A 92 -3.28 11.56 10.47
CA TYR A 92 -3.05 10.85 9.22
C TYR A 92 -1.56 10.57 9.00
N MET A 93 -0.70 11.57 9.17
CA MET A 93 0.75 11.41 8.99
C MET A 93 1.35 10.44 10.00
N LEU A 94 0.91 10.51 11.27
CA LEU A 94 1.36 9.57 12.30
C LEU A 94 0.93 8.13 11.98
N VAL A 95 -0.33 7.93 11.58
CA VAL A 95 -0.85 6.60 11.23
C VAL A 95 -0.12 6.04 10.01
N ASN A 96 0.11 6.84 8.96
CA ASN A 96 0.92 6.40 7.81
C ASN A 96 2.35 6.06 8.24
N ALA A 97 3.01 6.90 9.05
CA ALA A 97 4.36 6.62 9.52
C ALA A 97 4.44 5.28 10.29
N VAL A 98 3.47 4.98 11.16
CA VAL A 98 3.42 3.72 11.89
C VAL A 98 3.22 2.53 10.94
N ILE A 99 2.31 2.65 9.97
CA ILE A 99 2.01 1.59 9.00
C ILE A 99 3.20 1.35 8.07
N ASP A 100 3.83 2.41 7.56
CA ASP A 100 4.99 2.33 6.69
C ASP A 100 6.22 1.79 7.43
N PHE A 101 6.38 2.14 8.71
CA PHE A 101 7.40 1.53 9.55
C PHE A 101 7.14 0.04 9.74
N PHE A 102 5.91 -0.36 10.08
CA PHE A 102 5.54 -1.77 10.19
C PHE A 102 5.79 -2.52 8.88
N TYR A 103 5.40 -1.94 7.75
CA TYR A 103 5.60 -2.54 6.43
C TYR A 103 7.09 -2.67 6.07
N GLY A 104 7.85 -1.58 6.23
CA GLY A 104 9.24 -1.48 5.82
C GLY A 104 10.22 -2.30 6.65
N PHE A 105 9.95 -2.48 7.95
CA PHE A 105 10.88 -3.14 8.87
C PHE A 105 10.43 -4.52 9.37
N ILE A 106 9.11 -4.75 9.50
CA ILE A 106 8.58 -6.00 10.07
C ILE A 106 8.00 -6.88 8.96
N PHE A 107 7.04 -6.35 8.20
CA PHE A 107 6.32 -7.14 7.20
C PHE A 107 7.22 -7.57 6.04
N SER A 108 8.07 -6.66 5.54
CA SER A 108 9.11 -6.98 4.54
C SER A 108 9.96 -8.17 4.97
N ARG A 109 10.47 -8.16 6.20
CA ARG A 109 11.28 -9.25 6.75
C ARG A 109 10.52 -10.57 6.83
N ILE A 110 9.23 -10.55 7.19
CA ILE A 110 8.39 -11.75 7.17
C ILE A 110 8.27 -12.32 5.75
N LEU A 111 8.09 -11.47 4.73
CA LEU A 111 8.04 -11.90 3.33
C LEU A 111 9.39 -12.47 2.87
N ASN A 112 10.50 -11.88 3.33
CA ASN A 112 11.85 -12.32 2.97
C ASN A 112 12.20 -13.68 3.60
N MET A 113 11.85 -13.90 4.88
CA MET A 113 12.05 -15.20 5.54
C MET A 113 11.23 -16.34 4.89
N ARG A 114 10.17 -16.00 4.14
CA ARG A 114 9.33 -16.95 3.41
C ARG A 114 9.69 -17.03 1.93
N GLU A 115 10.78 -16.38 1.51
CA GLU A 115 11.24 -16.32 0.12
C GLU A 115 10.20 -15.74 -0.87
N ILE A 116 9.18 -15.03 -0.37
CA ILE A 116 8.15 -14.39 -1.19
C ILE A 116 8.71 -13.12 -1.84
N ARG A 117 9.57 -12.41 -1.10
CA ARG A 117 10.24 -11.19 -1.50
C ARG A 117 11.73 -11.30 -1.20
N GLU A 118 12.54 -10.60 -1.98
CA GLU A 118 13.96 -10.36 -1.72
C GLU A 118 14.19 -8.87 -1.52
N ASP A 119 15.03 -8.53 -0.53
CA ASP A 119 15.55 -7.18 -0.38
C ASP A 119 16.61 -6.92 -1.44
N GLY A 120 16.68 -5.68 -1.88
CA GLY A 120 17.69 -5.21 -2.81
C GLY A 120 18.41 -3.97 -2.27
N GLU A 121 18.65 -3.01 -3.15
CA GLU A 121 19.62 -1.93 -2.89
C GLU A 121 19.05 -0.72 -2.13
N ILE A 122 17.72 -0.61 -2.00
CA ILE A 122 17.13 0.55 -1.32
C ILE A 122 17.30 0.46 0.20
N SER A 123 17.79 1.53 0.82
CA SER A 123 17.82 1.61 2.28
C SER A 123 16.40 1.72 2.84
N SER A 124 16.14 1.07 3.98
CA SER A 124 14.83 1.13 4.64
C SER A 124 14.40 2.56 4.98
N LEU A 125 15.36 3.45 5.30
CA LEU A 125 15.09 4.86 5.56
C LEU A 125 14.65 5.59 4.29
N LEU A 126 15.31 5.37 3.15
CA LEU A 126 14.91 6.01 1.89
C LEU A 126 13.53 5.53 1.44
N ASN A 127 13.25 4.24 1.57
CA ASN A 127 11.92 3.69 1.27
C ASN A 127 10.85 4.30 2.19
N PHE A 128 11.13 4.43 3.49
CA PHE A 128 10.23 5.08 4.44
C PHE A 128 9.95 6.54 4.06
N LEU A 129 10.99 7.33 3.76
CA LEU A 129 10.85 8.73 3.35
C LEU A 129 10.05 8.88 2.04
N LEU A 130 10.26 7.96 1.09
CA LEU A 130 9.50 7.90 -0.15
C LEU A 130 8.01 7.68 0.12
N MET A 131 7.65 6.74 0.99
CA MET A 131 6.26 6.47 1.36
C MET A 131 5.63 7.65 2.11
N MET A 132 6.36 8.28 3.03
CA MET A 132 5.90 9.49 3.71
C MET A 132 5.64 10.65 2.73
N PHE A 133 6.48 10.82 1.71
CA PHE A 133 6.27 11.81 0.66
C PHE A 133 5.00 11.52 -0.16
N ILE A 134 4.78 10.25 -0.53
CA ILE A 134 3.56 9.81 -1.21
C ILE A 134 2.33 10.06 -0.32
N ALA A 135 2.42 9.78 0.99
CA ALA A 135 1.33 10.03 1.92
C ALA A 135 0.91 11.50 1.94
N VAL A 136 1.84 12.45 1.87
CA VAL A 136 1.53 13.89 1.74
C VAL A 136 0.77 14.17 0.44
N ILE A 137 1.25 13.64 -0.69
CA ILE A 137 0.59 13.81 -2.01
C ILE A 137 -0.85 13.30 -1.96
N LEU A 138 -1.06 12.10 -1.41
CA LEU A 138 -2.38 11.49 -1.30
C LEU A 138 -3.32 12.32 -0.43
N TYR A 139 -2.83 12.87 0.68
CA TYR A 139 -3.63 13.73 1.55
C TYR A 139 -4.05 15.02 0.85
N LEU A 140 -3.13 15.67 0.14
CA LEU A 140 -3.42 16.87 -0.63
C LEU A 140 -4.41 16.58 -1.77
N TYR A 141 -4.27 15.43 -2.44
CA TYR A 141 -5.23 14.99 -3.45
C TYR A 141 -6.63 14.77 -2.85
N GLN A 142 -6.74 14.07 -1.72
CA GLN A 142 -8.03 13.84 -1.07
C GLN A 142 -8.66 15.17 -0.63
N LEU A 143 -7.89 16.11 -0.07
CA LEU A 143 -8.38 17.46 0.26
C LEU A 143 -8.95 18.19 -0.97
N TRP A 144 -8.31 18.06 -2.13
CA TRP A 144 -8.78 18.64 -3.38
C TRP A 144 -10.04 17.95 -3.90
N GLN A 145 -10.09 16.62 -3.85
CA GLN A 145 -11.22 15.83 -4.30
C GLN A 145 -12.46 16.08 -3.44
N ASP A 146 -12.28 16.17 -2.12
CA ASP A 146 -13.38 16.31 -1.16
C ASP A 146 -14.08 17.68 -1.28
N LYS A 147 -13.35 18.73 -1.69
CA LYS A 147 -13.94 20.06 -1.96
C LYS A 147 -14.93 20.05 -3.13
N LYS A 148 -14.92 19.02 -3.98
CA LYS A 148 -15.81 18.89 -5.15
C LYS A 148 -16.99 17.96 -4.92
N GLN A 149 -17.04 17.23 -3.80
CA GLN A 149 -18.15 16.37 -3.41
C GLN A 149 -19.13 17.14 -2.52
#